data_AF-A0AB37GMH3-F1
#
_entry.id   AF-A0AB37GMH3-F1
#
_cell.length_a   1.000
_cell.length_b   1.000
_cell.length_c   1.000
_cell.angle_alpha   90.00
_cell.angle_beta   90.00
_cell.angle_gamma   90.00
#
_symmetry.space_group_name_H-M   'P 1'
#
loop_
_entity.id
_entity.type
_entity.pdbx_description
1 polymer ?
#
loop_
_entity_poly.entity_id
_entity_poly.type
_entity_poly.pdbx_seq_one_letter_code
_entity_poly.pdbx_strand_id
1 'polypeptide(L)'
;MEPISINLRINGKHKKFVTPNFISGKLFRDAAEIAEDIESTDPERIYTEKQIEFICAAFGNKFSADEFENGIDARLVTRTIYGTANYVLGNIAEASRILNPDPNDGEEPGK
;
A
#
# COMPACT_ATOMS: atom_id res chain seq x y z
N MET A 1 5.93 -4.33 -15.58
CA MET A 1 6.15 -4.27 -14.13
C MET A 1 5.22 -5.29 -13.51
N GLU A 2 5.70 -6.15 -12.61
CA GLU A 2 4.84 -7.15 -11.97
C GLU A 2 3.79 -6.45 -11.10
N PRO A 3 2.49 -6.73 -11.25
CA PRO A 3 1.46 -6.03 -10.50
C PRO A 3 1.45 -6.47 -9.03
N ILE A 4 1.29 -5.52 -8.12
CA ILE A 4 0.96 -5.80 -6.72
C ILE A 4 -0.55 -5.98 -6.57
N SER A 5 -0.96 -6.61 -5.46
CA SER A 5 -2.37 -6.83 -5.15
C SER A 5 -2.70 -6.60 -3.69
N ILE A 6 -3.92 -6.12 -3.44
CA ILE A 6 -4.50 -6.00 -2.09
C ILE A 6 -5.80 -6.79 -2.02
N ASN A 7 -6.18 -7.18 -0.80
CA ASN A 7 -7.45 -7.83 -0.52
C ASN A 7 -8.28 -6.92 0.38
N LEU A 8 -9.49 -6.56 -0.06
CA LEU A 8 -10.45 -5.78 0.71
C LEU A 8 -11.69 -6.61 1.01
N ARG A 9 -12.28 -6.41 2.19
CA ARG A 9 -13.57 -6.98 2.57
C ARG A 9 -14.68 -5.99 2.24
N ILE A 10 -15.33 -6.19 1.09
CA ILE A 10 -16.43 -5.33 0.63
C ILE A 10 -17.72 -6.15 0.57
N ASN A 11 -18.78 -5.65 1.22
CA ASN A 11 -20.08 -6.34 1.33
C ASN A 11 -19.95 -7.79 1.84
N GLY A 12 -19.11 -7.98 2.86
CA GLY A 12 -18.86 -9.29 3.48
C GLY A 12 -18.03 -10.27 2.65
N LYS A 13 -17.55 -9.89 1.45
CA LYS A 13 -16.73 -10.73 0.56
C LYS A 13 -15.30 -10.22 0.45
N HIS A 14 -14.35 -11.14 0.39
CA HIS A 14 -12.98 -10.81 0.03
C HIS A 14 -12.90 -10.54 -1.47
N LYS A 15 -12.41 -9.35 -1.84
CA LYS A 15 -12.16 -8.94 -3.22
C LYS A 15 -10.67 -8.63 -3.38
N LYS A 16 -10.05 -9.23 -4.39
CA LYS A 16 -8.65 -8.97 -4.77
C LYS A 16 -8.61 -7.88 -5.83
N PHE A 17 -7.82 -6.85 -5.59
CA PHE A 17 -7.55 -5.77 -6.54
C PHE A 17 -6.07 -5.81 -6.95
N VAL A 18 -5.81 -5.56 -8.24
CA VAL A 18 -4.47 -5.52 -8.83
C VAL A 18 -4.23 -4.17 -9.48
N THR A 19 -2.98 -3.69 -9.42
CA THR A 19 -2.59 -2.45 -10.09
C THR A 19 -2.70 -2.57 -11.62
N PRO A 20 -2.95 -1.47 -12.35
CA PRO A 20 -2.96 -1.46 -13.80
C PRO A 20 -1.55 -1.60 -14.39
N ASN A 21 -1.47 -1.97 -15.67
CA ASN A 21 -0.19 -2.09 -16.39
C ASN A 21 0.56 -0.76 -16.55
N PHE A 22 -0.16 0.36 -16.52
CA PHE A 22 0.39 1.70 -16.66
C PHE A 22 0.05 2.53 -15.42
N ILE A 23 1.07 3.07 -14.77
CA ILE A 23 0.96 4.00 -13.65
C ILE A 23 1.45 5.36 -14.16
N SER A 24 0.62 6.39 -14.02
CA SER A 24 1.01 7.73 -14.46
C SER A 24 2.13 8.28 -13.56
N GLY A 25 3.12 8.95 -14.15
CA GLY A 25 4.17 9.64 -13.40
C GLY A 25 3.65 10.73 -12.45
N LYS A 26 2.38 11.14 -12.56
CA LYS A 26 1.72 12.02 -11.58
C LYS A 26 1.76 11.41 -10.17
N LEU A 27 1.56 10.09 -10.06
CA LEU A 27 1.55 9.37 -8.78
C LEU A 27 2.94 9.25 -8.15
N PHE A 28 4.01 9.48 -8.91
CA PHE A 28 5.37 9.38 -8.39
C PHE A 28 5.64 10.41 -7.28
N ARG A 29 5.13 11.64 -7.44
CA ARG A 29 5.29 12.68 -6.41
C ARG A 29 4.57 12.32 -5.12
N ASP A 30 3.34 11.85 -5.24
CA ASP A 30 2.55 11.41 -4.08
C ASP A 30 3.23 10.22 -3.38
N ALA A 31 3.74 9.25 -4.15
CA ALA A 31 4.46 8.11 -3.60
C ALA A 31 5.75 8.50 -2.85
N ALA A 32 6.51 9.48 -3.36
CA ALA A 32 7.74 9.96 -2.72
C ALA A 32 7.45 10.63 -1.37
N GLU A 33 6.44 11.51 -1.33
CA GLU A 33 6.01 12.18 -0.11
C GLU A 33 5.46 11.18 0.91
N ILE A 34 4.65 10.21 0.47
CA ILE A 34 4.07 9.18 1.35
C ILE A 34 5.15 8.27 1.94
N ALA A 35 6.19 7.94 1.16
CA ALA A 35 7.31 7.15 1.68
C ALA A 35 8.04 7.91 2.80
N GLU A 36 8.29 9.21 2.61
CA GLU A 36 8.89 10.07 3.63
C GLU A 36 7.99 10.22 4.87
N ASP A 37 6.67 10.42 4.66
CA ASP A 37 5.69 10.55 5.73
C ASP A 37 5.64 9.30 6.63
N ILE A 38 5.76 8.11 6.06
CA ILE A 38 5.74 6.84 6.81
C ILE A 38 7.06 6.60 7.56
N GLU A 39 8.18 7.09 7.03
CA GLU A 39 9.48 7.04 7.71
C GLU A 39 9.63 8.11 8.80
N SER A 40 8.76 9.12 8.80
CA SER A 40 8.70 10.17 9.82
C SER A 40 8.28 9.63 11.19
N THR A 41 8.77 10.25 12.26
CA THR A 41 8.31 9.99 13.64
C THR A 41 7.05 10.79 14.01
N ASP A 42 6.51 11.56 13.07
CA ASP A 42 5.34 12.42 13.27
C ASP A 42 4.03 11.66 12.99
N PRO A 43 3.22 11.36 14.02
CA PRO A 43 1.98 10.62 13.84
C PRO A 43 0.93 11.37 13.02
N GLU A 44 1.01 12.71 12.91
CA GLU A 44 0.05 13.50 12.11
C GLU A 44 0.24 13.31 10.60
N ARG A 45 1.39 12.77 10.19
CA ARG A 45 1.72 12.49 8.79
C ARG A 45 1.30 11.10 8.34
N ILE A 46 0.80 10.26 9.25
CA ILE A 46 0.42 8.86 8.96
C ILE A 46 -1.10 8.75 8.91
N TYR A 47 -1.60 7.94 7.96
CA TYR A 47 -3.03 7.67 7.77
C TYR A 47 -3.83 8.92 7.40
N THR A 48 -3.35 9.65 6.38
CA THR A 48 -4.01 10.85 5.86
C THR A 48 -4.98 10.51 4.73
N GLU A 49 -5.97 11.38 4.48
CA GLU A 49 -6.89 11.25 3.33
C GLU A 49 -6.13 11.14 2.01
N LYS A 50 -5.05 11.92 1.84
CA LYS A 50 -4.17 11.87 0.67
C LYS A 50 -3.55 10.49 0.45
N GLN A 51 -3.14 9.80 1.53
CA GLN A 51 -2.60 8.44 1.43
C GLN A 51 -3.66 7.44 0.96
N ILE A 52 -4.91 7.59 1.41
CA ILE A 52 -6.04 6.75 1.01
C ILE A 52 -6.42 7.01 -0.46
N GLU A 53 -6.48 8.27 -0.88
CA GLU A 53 -6.72 8.66 -2.27
C GLU A 53 -5.62 8.13 -3.20
N PHE A 54 -4.37 8.20 -2.76
CA PHE A 54 -3.22 7.64 -3.47
C PHE A 54 -3.39 6.14 -3.72
N ILE A 55 -3.80 5.38 -2.71
CA ILE A 55 -4.08 3.94 -2.89
C ILE A 55 -5.17 3.74 -3.94
N CYS A 56 -6.29 4.44 -3.85
CA CYS A 56 -7.36 4.31 -4.84
C CYS A 56 -6.84 4.59 -6.27
N ALA A 57 -6.07 5.65 -6.44
CA ALA A 57 -5.51 6.04 -7.73
C ALA A 57 -4.47 5.04 -8.26
N ALA A 58 -3.59 4.51 -7.39
CA ALA A 58 -2.59 3.50 -7.75
C ALA A 58 -3.22 2.19 -8.24
N PHE A 59 -4.40 1.85 -7.74
CA PHE A 59 -5.18 0.69 -8.20
C PHE A 59 -6.15 1.02 -9.35
N GLY A 60 -6.09 2.23 -9.90
CA GLY A 60 -6.91 2.66 -11.04
C GLY A 60 -8.36 2.95 -10.67
N ASN A 61 -8.61 3.43 -9.45
CA ASN A 61 -9.93 3.82 -8.92
C ASN A 61 -10.98 2.70 -9.01
N LYS A 62 -10.55 1.46 -8.77
CA LYS A 62 -11.43 0.27 -8.78
C LYS A 62 -12.26 0.10 -7.49
N PHE A 63 -11.98 0.91 -6.48
CA PHE A 63 -12.68 1.01 -5.21
C PHE A 63 -12.58 2.46 -4.71
N SER A 64 -13.49 2.87 -3.83
CA SER A 64 -13.48 4.19 -3.19
C SER A 64 -12.61 4.24 -1.93
N ALA A 65 -12.36 5.45 -1.43
CA ALA A 65 -11.72 5.67 -0.12
C ALA A 65 -12.48 4.92 0.99
N ASP A 66 -13.80 5.10 1.10
CA ASP A 66 -14.65 4.36 2.03
C ASP A 66 -14.52 2.83 1.90
N GLU A 67 -14.47 2.30 0.68
CA GLU A 67 -14.31 0.85 0.45
C GLU A 67 -12.93 0.35 0.87
N PHE A 68 -11.89 1.19 0.72
CA PHE A 68 -10.55 0.89 1.21
C PHE A 68 -10.52 0.90 2.74
N GLU A 69 -10.92 2.00 3.37
CA GLU A 69 -10.85 2.18 4.83
C GLU A 69 -11.68 1.16 5.59
N ASN A 70 -12.91 0.89 5.14
CA ASN A 70 -13.78 -0.12 5.77
C ASN A 70 -13.39 -1.56 5.38
N GLY A 71 -12.68 -1.74 4.28
CA GLY A 71 -12.38 -3.04 3.70
C GLY A 71 -11.00 -3.61 4.05
N ILE A 72 -10.04 -2.76 4.40
CA ILE A 72 -8.68 -3.18 4.74
C ILE A 72 -8.63 -3.71 6.18
N ASP A 73 -7.81 -4.73 6.42
CA ASP A 73 -7.46 -5.10 7.79
C ASP A 73 -6.54 -4.01 8.37
N ALA A 74 -6.95 -3.42 9.49
CA ALA A 74 -6.23 -2.30 10.11
C ALA A 74 -4.75 -2.61 10.39
N ARG A 75 -4.40 -3.88 10.66
CA ARG A 75 -3.00 -4.31 10.88
C ARG A 75 -2.15 -4.25 9.61
N LEU A 76 -2.79 -4.12 8.45
CA LEU A 76 -2.16 -4.11 7.15
C LEU A 76 -2.15 -2.73 6.49
N VAL A 77 -2.75 -1.71 7.12
CA VAL A 77 -2.99 -0.42 6.45
C VAL A 77 -1.70 0.30 6.10
N THR A 78 -0.81 0.50 7.07
CA THR A 78 0.47 1.21 6.89
C THR A 78 1.36 0.48 5.87
N ARG A 79 1.48 -0.86 5.98
CA ARG A 79 2.26 -1.64 5.01
C ARG A 79 1.66 -1.57 3.61
N THR A 80 0.34 -1.50 3.49
CA THR A 80 -0.33 -1.41 2.19
C THR A 80 -0.04 -0.08 1.51
N ILE A 81 -0.11 1.01 2.28
CA ILE A 81 0.25 2.36 1.82
C ILE A 81 1.73 2.41 1.43
N TYR A 82 2.63 1.98 2.31
CA TYR A 82 4.08 2.04 2.08
C TYR A 82 4.55 1.12 0.95
N GLY A 83 4.03 -0.10 0.87
CA GLY A 83 4.34 -1.04 -0.21
C GLY A 83 3.84 -0.54 -1.56
N THR A 84 2.67 0.12 -1.59
CA THR A 84 2.15 0.73 -2.82
C THR A 84 3.00 1.94 -3.23
N ALA A 85 3.45 2.77 -2.28
CA ALA A 85 4.36 3.87 -2.56
C ALA A 85 5.68 3.36 -3.15
N ASN A 86 6.30 2.36 -2.53
CA ASN A 86 7.51 1.71 -3.06
C ASN A 86 7.31 1.13 -4.46
N TYR A 87 6.15 0.53 -4.73
CA TYR A 87 5.81 0.02 -6.05
C TYR A 87 5.79 1.13 -7.11
N VAL A 88 5.13 2.25 -6.81
CA VAL A 88 5.05 3.42 -7.71
C VAL A 88 6.41 4.10 -7.90
N LEU A 89 7.27 4.08 -6.87
CA LEU A 89 8.66 4.55 -6.97
C LEU A 89 9.57 3.63 -7.79
N GLY A 90 9.10 2.45 -8.19
CA GLY A 90 9.86 1.46 -8.94
C GLY A 90 10.66 0.48 -8.08
N ASN A 91 10.50 0.53 -6.75
CA ASN A 91 11.14 -0.37 -5.79
C ASN A 91 10.37 -1.71 -5.71
N ILE A 92 10.28 -2.44 -6.82
CA ILE A 92 9.36 -3.58 -6.96
C ILE A 92 9.66 -4.71 -5.97
N ALA A 93 10.93 -5.04 -5.77
CA ALA A 93 11.34 -6.08 -4.83
C ALA A 93 10.97 -5.73 -3.38
N GLU A 94 11.12 -4.46 -3.01
CA GLU A 94 10.80 -3.98 -1.66
C GLU A 94 9.28 -3.94 -1.45
N ALA A 95 8.54 -3.41 -2.43
CA ALA A 95 7.08 -3.43 -2.41
C ALA A 95 6.53 -4.86 -2.23
N SER A 96 7.11 -5.84 -2.93
CA SER A 96 6.70 -7.24 -2.80
C SER A 96 6.95 -7.79 -1.40
N ARG A 97 8.10 -7.48 -0.80
CA ARG A 97 8.46 -7.91 0.56
C ARG A 97 7.55 -7.29 1.62
N ILE A 98 7.29 -5.98 1.53
CA ILE A 98 6.40 -5.26 2.45
C ILE A 98 4.97 -5.81 2.40
N LEU A 99 4.46 -6.10 1.20
CA LEU A 99 3.08 -6.54 1.02
C LEU A 99 2.89 -8.04 1.33
N ASN A 100 3.92 -8.84 1.12
CA ASN A 100 3.94 -10.28 1.36
C ASN A 100 5.16 -10.66 2.22
N PRO A 101 5.19 -10.25 3.50
CA PRO A 101 6.32 -10.57 4.37
C PRO A 101 6.44 -12.08 4.54
N ASP A 102 7.66 -12.62 4.43
CA ASP A 102 7.91 -14.01 4.79
C ASP A 102 7.66 -14.15 6.30
N PRO A 103 6.85 -15.12 6.76
CA PRO A 103 6.66 -15.35 8.19
C PRO A 103 7.97 -15.63 8.94
N ASN A 104 9.07 -15.95 8.24
CA ASN A 104 10.39 -16.20 8.83
C ASN A 104 11.31 -14.95 8.86
N ASP A 105 10.92 -13.81 8.27
CA ASP A 105 11.75 -12.58 8.22
C ASP A 105 11.90 -11.86 9.59
N GLY A 106 11.35 -12.43 10.67
CA GLY A 106 11.39 -11.88 12.04
C GLY A 106 11.93 -12.82 13.12
N GLU A 107 12.38 -14.04 12.77
CA GLU A 107 13.12 -14.87 13.72
C GLU A 107 14.58 -14.38 13.77
N GLU A 108 14.92 -13.53 14.76
CA GLU A 108 16.32 -13.41 15.15
C GLU A 108 16.83 -14.83 15.47
N PRO A 109 17.96 -15.28 14.91
CA PRO A 109 18.51 -16.58 15.26
C PRO A 109 18.74 -16.60 16.77
N GLY A 110 17.94 -17.41 17.47
CA GLY A 110 17.97 -17.56 18.91
C GLY A 110 19.42 -17.81 19.37
N LYS A 111 19.90 -16.95 20.26
CA LYS A 111 21.11 -17.21 21.04
C LYS A 111 20.78 -17.99 22.30
#